data_AF-A0A2P2LSR3-F1
#
_entry.id   AF-A0A2P2LSR3-F1
#
_cell.length_a   1.000
_cell.length_b   1.000
_cell.length_c   1.000
_cell.angle_alpha   90.00
_cell.angle_beta   90.00
_cell.angle_gamma   90.00
#
_symmetry.space_group_name_H-M   'P 1'
#
loop_
_entity.id
_entity.type
_entity.pdbx_description
1 polymer ?
#
loop_
_entity_poly.entity_id
_entity_poly.type
_entity_poly.pdbx_seq_one_letter_code
_entity_poly.pdbx_strand_id
1 'polypeptide(L)'
;MKLYDELLMAVRLLVSEDQCEGRFVFGRQQPVPAKKAAKEIQSGKGGVYNSKNELQTLLVRAGHGAPTYNTKQLKNKQFRATVIFNGLDFVGQPCSSKKLAEKDAAAEALLWLKGETQSSSKPIDHALLLLKKSKSKKRDRTPVYGSKWN
;
A
#
# COMPACT_ATOMS: atom_id res chain seq x y z
N MET A 1 42.44 -22.33 20.29
CA MET A 1 42.35 -20.98 19.69
C MET A 1 41.88 -21.05 18.24
N LYS A 2 42.63 -21.63 17.29
CA LYS A 2 42.27 -21.64 15.85
C LYS A 2 40.86 -22.14 15.50
N LEU A 3 40.41 -23.23 16.14
CA LEU A 3 39.08 -23.81 15.87
C LEU A 3 37.91 -22.91 16.33
N TYR A 4 38.14 -22.13 17.39
CA TYR A 4 37.14 -21.20 17.92
C TYR A 4 36.98 -19.99 16.99
N ASP A 5 38.08 -19.49 16.45
CA ASP A 5 38.08 -18.39 15.49
C ASP A 5 37.40 -18.80 14.18
N GLU A 6 37.66 -20.02 13.70
CA GLU A 6 37.01 -20.58 12.51
C GLU A 6 35.50 -20.74 12.71
N LEU A 7 35.08 -21.28 13.85
CA LEU A 7 33.66 -21.40 14.20
C LEU A 7 32.99 -20.02 14.28
N LEU A 8 33.64 -19.05 14.93
CA LEU A 8 33.09 -17.71 15.08
C LEU A 8 33.00 -16.97 13.74
N MET A 9 33.98 -17.17 12.85
CA MET A 9 33.95 -16.67 11.46
C MET A 9 32.80 -17.28 10.67
N ALA A 10 32.60 -18.60 10.74
CA ALA A 10 31.51 -19.28 10.06
C ALA A 10 30.14 -18.79 10.55
N VAL A 11 29.95 -18.63 11.86
CA VAL A 11 28.71 -18.09 12.44
C VAL A 11 28.48 -16.64 11.99
N ARG A 12 29.53 -15.79 12.00
CA ARG A 12 29.42 -14.40 11.52
C ARG A 12 29.04 -14.32 10.05
N LEU A 13 29.63 -15.16 9.20
CA LEU A 13 29.28 -15.23 7.78
C LEU A 13 27.82 -15.65 7.59
N LEU A 14 27.39 -16.72 8.28
CA LEU A 14 26.02 -17.22 8.17
C LEU A 14 24.98 -16.18 8.58
N VAL A 15 25.24 -15.44 9.67
CA VAL A 15 24.34 -14.38 10.15
C VAL A 15 24.37 -13.14 9.25
N SER A 16 25.55 -12.75 8.74
CA SER A 16 25.68 -11.53 7.93
C SER A 16 25.11 -11.70 6.51
N GLU A 17 25.16 -12.92 5.97
CA GLU A 17 24.60 -13.24 4.65
C GLU A 17 23.13 -13.66 4.70
N ASP A 18 22.54 -13.76 5.90
CA ASP A 18 21.12 -14.07 6.03
C ASP A 18 20.24 -12.86 5.73
N GLN A 19 19.88 -12.71 4.46
CA GLN A 19 18.90 -11.74 3.99
C GLN A 19 17.45 -12.10 4.38
N CYS A 20 17.22 -13.23 5.06
CA CYS A 20 15.87 -13.67 5.40
C CYS A 20 15.27 -12.89 6.58
N GLU A 21 16.05 -12.07 7.29
CA GLU A 21 15.60 -11.27 8.45
C GLU A 21 14.79 -12.10 9.48
N GLY A 22 15.14 -13.38 9.66
CA GLY A 22 14.42 -14.29 10.56
C GLY A 22 13.05 -14.78 10.03
N ARG A 23 12.74 -14.58 8.75
CA ARG A 23 11.51 -15.07 8.11
C ARG A 23 11.73 -16.39 7.38
N PHE A 24 10.79 -17.32 7.53
CA PHE A 24 10.79 -18.57 6.78
C PHE A 24 10.42 -18.30 5.31
N VAL A 25 11.43 -18.31 4.42
CA VAL A 25 11.25 -18.15 2.96
C VAL A 25 11.38 -19.51 2.25
N PHE A 26 10.35 -19.88 1.49
CA PHE A 26 10.37 -21.08 0.65
C PHE A 26 10.85 -20.71 -0.76
N GLY A 27 11.74 -21.50 -1.37
CA GLY A 27 12.16 -21.30 -2.77
C GLY A 27 13.30 -20.30 -3.00
N ARG A 28 14.23 -20.14 -2.04
CA ARG A 28 15.41 -19.28 -2.18
C ARG A 28 16.24 -19.73 -3.40
N GLN A 29 16.23 -18.94 -4.48
CA GLN A 29 17.22 -19.11 -5.55
C GLN A 29 18.52 -18.46 -5.09
N GLN A 30 19.57 -19.27 -4.97
CA GLN A 30 20.91 -18.82 -4.61
C GLN A 30 21.39 -17.74 -5.60
N PRO A 31 22.17 -16.73 -5.18
CA PRO A 31 22.65 -15.69 -6.09
C PRO A 31 23.46 -16.33 -7.23
N VAL A 32 22.84 -16.46 -8.39
CA VAL A 32 23.53 -16.85 -9.61
C VAL A 32 24.39 -15.66 -10.07
N PRO A 33 25.64 -15.91 -10.52
CA PRO A 33 26.59 -14.85 -10.86
C PRO A 33 25.98 -13.87 -11.88
N ALA A 34 26.34 -12.59 -11.72
CA ALA A 34 25.72 -11.36 -12.22
C ALA A 34 25.56 -11.17 -13.75
N LYS A 35 25.50 -12.24 -14.55
CA LYS A 35 25.23 -12.18 -15.99
C LYS A 35 23.77 -12.45 -16.36
N LYS A 36 22.86 -12.59 -15.39
CA LYS A 36 21.40 -12.76 -15.63
C LYS A 36 20.49 -11.72 -14.97
N ALA A 37 21.04 -10.70 -14.30
CA ALA A 37 20.25 -9.68 -13.60
C ALA A 37 19.55 -8.65 -14.52
N ALA A 38 19.81 -8.65 -15.83
CA ALA A 38 19.19 -7.71 -16.77
C ALA A 38 17.93 -8.26 -17.46
N LYS A 39 17.39 -9.42 -17.04
CA LYS A 39 16.19 -10.01 -17.67
C LYS A 39 15.15 -10.57 -16.68
N GLU A 40 15.08 -10.01 -15.48
CA GLU A 40 13.96 -10.22 -14.55
C GLU A 40 13.36 -8.90 -14.05
N ILE A 41 13.65 -7.80 -14.76
CA ILE A 41 12.85 -6.57 -14.72
C ILE A 41 12.15 -6.48 -16.08
N GLN A 42 11.37 -7.51 -16.38
CA GLN A 42 10.37 -7.46 -17.45
C GLN A 42 9.04 -7.84 -16.83
N SER A 43 8.28 -6.79 -16.54
CA SER A 43 6.83 -6.76 -16.68
C SER A 43 6.34 -7.83 -17.68
N GLY A 44 5.45 -8.70 -17.20
CA GLY A 44 4.50 -9.41 -18.05
C GLY A 44 4.95 -10.73 -18.64
N LYS A 45 4.76 -11.82 -17.89
CA LYS A 45 4.01 -12.99 -18.41
C LYS A 45 3.79 -14.06 -17.34
N GLY A 46 2.50 -14.28 -17.05
CA GLY A 46 1.97 -15.65 -17.01
C GLY A 46 2.37 -16.52 -15.82
N GLY A 47 1.89 -16.18 -14.64
CA GLY A 47 1.63 -17.16 -13.61
C GLY A 47 0.17 -17.03 -13.17
N VAL A 48 -0.57 -18.13 -13.18
CA VAL A 48 -1.98 -18.27 -12.82
C VAL A 48 -2.20 -18.07 -11.31
N TYR A 49 -1.60 -17.04 -10.70
CA TYR A 49 -1.87 -16.69 -9.31
C TYR A 49 -2.99 -15.65 -9.29
N ASN A 50 -4.13 -16.07 -8.73
CA ASN A 50 -5.25 -15.19 -8.46
C ASN A 50 -4.79 -14.17 -7.40
N SER A 51 -4.55 -12.92 -7.81
CA SER A 51 -4.09 -11.83 -6.93
C SER A 51 -4.93 -11.70 -5.64
N LYS A 52 -6.21 -12.09 -5.67
CA LYS A 52 -7.07 -12.12 -4.49
C LYS A 52 -6.60 -13.16 -3.45
N ASN A 53 -6.21 -14.35 -3.91
CA ASN A 53 -5.72 -15.43 -3.05
C ASN A 53 -4.32 -15.11 -2.50
N GLU A 54 -3.45 -14.52 -3.32
CA GLU A 54 -2.12 -14.08 -2.90
C GLU A 54 -2.25 -13.02 -1.79
N LEU A 55 -3.06 -11.99 -2.01
CA LEU A 55 -3.32 -10.94 -1.02
C LEU A 55 -3.92 -11.52 0.28
N GLN A 56 -4.92 -12.39 0.17
CA GLN A 56 -5.53 -13.03 1.34
C GLN A 56 -4.50 -13.86 2.13
N THR A 57 -3.66 -14.64 1.44
CA THR A 57 -2.63 -15.46 2.08
C THR A 57 -1.61 -14.60 2.81
N LEU A 58 -1.15 -13.51 2.19
CA LEU A 58 -0.22 -12.58 2.82
C LEU A 58 -0.81 -11.94 4.07
N LEU A 59 -2.07 -11.49 4.01
CA LEU A 59 -2.74 -10.87 5.15
C LEU A 59 -2.92 -11.86 6.31
N VAL A 60 -3.39 -13.07 6.03
CA VAL A 60 -3.55 -14.11 7.06
C VAL A 60 -2.21 -14.47 7.71
N ARG A 61 -1.14 -14.60 6.91
CA ARG A 61 0.21 -14.89 7.42
C ARG A 61 0.77 -13.77 8.29
N ALA A 62 0.42 -12.53 7.99
CA ALA A 62 0.78 -11.35 8.80
C ALA A 62 -0.10 -11.20 10.06
N GLY A 63 -1.07 -12.09 10.29
CA GLY A 63 -2.00 -12.00 11.42
C GLY A 63 -3.08 -10.93 11.23
N HIS A 64 -3.29 -10.44 10.01
CA HIS A 64 -4.33 -9.47 9.67
C HIS A 64 -5.65 -10.13 9.31
N GLY A 65 -6.73 -9.35 9.43
CA GLY A 65 -8.06 -9.76 8.96
C GLY A 65 -8.14 -9.93 7.44
N ALA A 66 -9.14 -10.68 7.00
CA ALA A 66 -9.37 -10.91 5.57
C ALA A 66 -9.72 -9.61 4.81
N PRO A 67 -9.28 -9.45 3.55
CA PRO A 67 -9.56 -8.26 2.76
C PRO A 67 -11.03 -8.21 2.33
N THR A 68 -11.63 -7.02 2.37
CA THR A 68 -13.01 -6.76 1.92
C THR A 68 -13.00 -6.13 0.53
N TYR A 69 -13.89 -6.58 -0.37
CA TYR A 69 -13.98 -6.07 -1.74
C TYR A 69 -15.29 -5.34 -1.99
N ASN A 70 -15.19 -4.09 -2.42
CA ASN A 70 -16.32 -3.27 -2.84
C ASN A 70 -16.22 -2.98 -4.33
N THR A 71 -17.17 -3.46 -5.11
CA THR A 71 -17.21 -3.23 -6.57
C THR A 71 -18.35 -2.31 -6.94
N LYS A 72 -18.05 -1.26 -7.69
CA LYS A 72 -19.02 -0.30 -8.24
C LYS A 72 -19.05 -0.41 -9.75
N GLN A 73 -20.25 -0.36 -10.33
CA GLN A 73 -20.44 -0.29 -11.77
C GLN A 73 -20.39 1.17 -12.23
N LEU A 74 -19.66 1.42 -13.32
CA LEU A 74 -19.53 2.73 -13.96
C LEU A 74 -20.53 2.87 -15.12
N LYS A 75 -20.72 4.11 -15.58
CA LYS A 75 -21.67 4.48 -16.65
C LYS A 75 -21.38 3.80 -18.00
N ASN A 76 -20.13 3.42 -18.24
CA ASN A 76 -19.64 2.81 -19.48
C ASN A 76 -19.60 1.27 -19.45
N LYS A 77 -20.45 0.63 -18.64
CA LYS A 77 -20.46 -0.84 -18.41
C LYS A 77 -19.12 -1.40 -17.89
N GLN A 78 -18.23 -0.55 -17.38
CA GLN A 78 -17.04 -0.98 -16.66
C GLN A 78 -17.36 -1.14 -15.17
N PHE A 79 -16.49 -1.86 -14.49
CA PHE A 79 -16.52 -2.09 -13.05
C PHE A 79 -15.22 -1.58 -12.47
N ARG A 80 -15.30 -0.92 -11.32
CA ARG A 80 -14.13 -0.54 -10.53
C ARG A 80 -14.28 -1.11 -9.14
N ALA A 81 -13.24 -1.78 -8.66
CA ALA A 81 -13.25 -2.37 -7.35
C ALA A 81 -12.26 -1.64 -6.43
N THR A 82 -12.58 -1.68 -5.15
CA THR A 82 -11.75 -1.23 -4.06
C THR A 82 -11.57 -2.40 -3.09
N VAL A 83 -10.32 -2.72 -2.74
CA VAL A 83 -10.01 -3.68 -1.69
C VAL A 83 -9.63 -2.93 -0.42
N ILE A 84 -10.17 -3.37 0.71
CA ILE A 84 -10.01 -2.70 2.00
C ILE A 84 -9.45 -3.72 3.00
N PHE A 85 -8.32 -3.39 3.62
CA PHE A 85 -7.73 -4.16 4.71
C PHE A 85 -6.88 -3.25 5.59
N ASN A 86 -6.78 -3.55 6.88
CA ASN A 86 -5.98 -2.79 7.84
C ASN A 86 -6.27 -1.26 7.83
N GLY A 87 -7.52 -0.86 7.58
CA GLY A 87 -7.92 0.55 7.46
C GLY A 87 -7.46 1.27 6.18
N LEU A 88 -6.81 0.55 5.26
CA LEU A 88 -6.33 1.07 3.97
C LEU A 88 -7.30 0.65 2.84
N ASP A 89 -7.42 1.51 1.84
CA ASP A 89 -8.23 1.29 0.65
C ASP A 89 -7.40 1.38 -0.64
N PHE A 90 -7.41 0.31 -1.42
CA PHE A 90 -6.69 0.23 -2.69
C PHE A 90 -7.69 0.11 -3.83
N VAL A 91 -7.60 1.02 -4.78
CA VAL A 91 -8.58 1.12 -5.87
C VAL A 91 -7.95 0.66 -7.17
N GLY A 92 -8.52 -0.39 -7.76
CA GLY A 92 -8.11 -0.89 -9.07
C GLY A 92 -8.54 0.02 -10.22
N GLN A 93 -8.00 -0.29 -11.40
CA GLN A 93 -8.37 0.27 -12.69
C GLN A 93 -9.79 -0.16 -13.10
N PRO A 94 -10.51 0.70 -13.86
CA PRO A 94 -11.77 0.31 -14.47
C PRO A 94 -11.59 -0.88 -15.43
N CYS A 95 -12.35 -1.96 -15.21
CA CYS A 95 -12.28 -3.19 -15.98
C CYS A 95 -13.64 -3.57 -16.58
N SER A 96 -13.67 -4.42 -17.60
CA SER A 96 -14.93 -4.86 -18.25
C SER A 96 -15.79 -5.82 -17.43
N SER A 97 -15.24 -6.43 -16.38
CA SER A 97 -15.93 -7.41 -15.53
C SER A 97 -15.63 -7.17 -14.06
N LYS A 98 -16.61 -7.43 -13.19
CA LYS A 98 -16.46 -7.38 -11.72
C LYS A 98 -15.27 -8.21 -11.23
N LYS A 99 -15.09 -9.43 -11.78
CA LYS A 99 -13.99 -10.32 -11.39
C LYS A 99 -12.62 -9.73 -11.74
N LEU A 100 -12.50 -9.12 -12.92
CA LEU A 100 -11.25 -8.47 -13.36
C LEU A 100 -10.95 -7.23 -12.51
N ALA A 101 -11.96 -6.41 -12.22
CA ALA A 101 -11.80 -5.24 -11.37
C ALA A 101 -11.31 -5.61 -9.96
N GLU A 102 -11.87 -6.65 -9.35
CA GLU A 102 -11.45 -7.13 -8.03
C GLU A 102 -10.03 -7.70 -8.04
N LYS A 103 -9.66 -8.42 -9.10
CA LYS A 103 -8.29 -8.93 -9.29
C LYS A 103 -7.29 -7.79 -9.43
N ASP A 104 -7.67 -6.75 -10.15
CA ASP A 104 -6.85 -5.57 -10.39
C ASP A 104 -6.65 -4.76 -9.09
N ALA A 105 -7.73 -4.51 -8.33
CA ALA A 105 -7.63 -3.88 -7.01
C ALA A 105 -6.73 -4.66 -6.04
N ALA A 106 -6.78 -6.01 -6.08
CA ALA A 106 -5.88 -6.84 -5.30
C ALA A 106 -4.41 -6.73 -5.78
N ALA A 107 -4.18 -6.56 -7.08
CA ALA A 107 -2.84 -6.37 -7.61
C ALA A 107 -2.23 -5.03 -7.15
N GLU A 108 -3.02 -3.95 -7.12
CA GLU A 108 -2.59 -2.65 -6.57
C GLU A 108 -2.20 -2.75 -5.09
N ALA A 109 -3.01 -3.45 -4.29
CA ALA A 109 -2.69 -3.72 -2.88
C ALA A 109 -1.39 -4.52 -2.70
N LEU A 110 -1.15 -5.53 -3.54
CA LEU A 110 0.06 -6.33 -3.51
C LEU A 110 1.30 -5.52 -3.88
N LEU A 111 1.19 -4.66 -4.90
CA LEU A 111 2.26 -3.76 -5.32
C LEU A 111 2.65 -2.79 -4.19
N TRP A 112 1.66 -2.34 -3.41
CA TRP A 112 1.90 -1.52 -2.22
C TRP A 112 2.60 -2.30 -1.11
N LEU A 113 2.14 -3.52 -0.80
CA LEU A 113 2.73 -4.38 0.23
C LEU A 113 4.19 -4.74 -0.06
N LYS A 114 4.53 -4.91 -1.34
CA LYS A 114 5.89 -5.22 -1.79
C LYS A 114 6.81 -3.98 -1.86
N GLY A 115 6.28 -2.79 -1.59
CA GLY A 115 7.05 -1.54 -1.56
C GLY A 115 7.35 -0.95 -2.95
N GLU A 116 6.73 -1.46 -4.01
CA GLU A 116 6.95 -1.03 -5.39
C GLU A 116 6.15 0.24 -5.78
N THR A 117 5.28 0.74 -4.90
CA THR A 117 4.56 2.00 -5.08
C THR A 117 4.98 3.05 -4.05
N GLN A 118 6.25 3.46 -4.11
CA GLN A 118 6.66 4.78 -3.58
C GLN A 118 6.29 5.88 -4.60
N SER A 119 4.99 6.07 -4.85
CA SER A 119 4.53 7.14 -5.72
C SER A 119 3.04 7.43 -5.51
N SER A 120 2.81 8.55 -4.83
CA SER A 120 1.61 9.43 -4.83
C SER A 120 0.58 9.31 -3.69
N SER A 121 0.59 10.35 -2.83
CA SER A 121 -0.59 11.11 -2.35
C SER A 121 -1.52 10.39 -1.33
N LYS A 122 -1.69 10.75 -0.05
CA LYS A 122 -1.52 12.03 0.67
C LYS A 122 -1.42 11.78 2.19
N PRO A 123 -0.35 12.25 2.86
CA PRO A 123 -0.39 12.53 4.28
C PRO A 123 -0.09 14.02 4.55
N ILE A 124 -0.68 14.94 3.78
CA ILE A 124 -0.46 16.40 3.97
C ILE A 124 -1.77 17.13 4.36
N ASP A 125 -2.94 16.51 4.13
CA ASP A 125 -4.24 17.15 4.41
C ASP A 125 -4.50 17.34 5.92
N HIS A 126 -3.83 16.58 6.81
CA HIS A 126 -3.98 16.75 8.26
C HIS A 126 -3.27 18.01 8.79
N ALA A 127 -2.16 18.43 8.18
CA ALA A 127 -1.43 19.64 8.59
C ALA A 127 -2.18 20.93 8.21
N LEU A 128 -2.90 20.92 7.09
CA LEU A 128 -3.69 22.08 6.62
C LEU A 128 -4.94 22.33 7.48
N LEU A 129 -5.50 21.30 8.12
CA LEU A 129 -6.60 21.44 9.08
C LEU A 129 -6.16 22.10 10.39
N LEU A 130 -4.92 21.87 10.82
CA LEU A 130 -4.37 22.45 12.05
C LEU A 130 -4.00 23.94 11.90
N LEU A 131 -3.64 24.38 10.68
CA LEU A 131 -3.22 25.77 10.45
C LEU A 131 -4.39 26.72 10.12
N LYS A 132 -5.61 26.22 9.89
CA LYS A 132 -6.76 27.06 9.49
C LYS A 132 -7.72 27.36 10.65
N LYS A 133 -7.27 28.20 11.59
CA LYS A 133 -8.13 29.03 12.47
C LYS A 133 -7.27 30.17 13.00
N SER A 134 -7.48 31.44 12.67
CA SER A 134 -8.70 32.21 12.88
C SER A 134 -8.70 33.49 12.02
N LYS A 135 -9.77 33.73 11.25
CA LYS A 135 -10.14 35.11 10.84
C LYS A 135 -11.24 35.57 11.79
N SER A 136 -10.90 36.50 12.68
CA SER A 136 -11.84 37.26 13.50
C SER A 136 -12.81 38.02 12.58
N LYS A 137 -14.10 37.68 12.67
CA LYS A 137 -15.19 38.39 11.99
C LYS A 137 -15.71 39.45 12.96
N LYS A 138 -15.23 40.70 12.84
CA LYS A 138 -15.85 41.85 13.53
C LYS A 138 -17.29 41.98 13.03
N ARG A 139 -18.24 41.87 13.96
CA ARG A 139 -19.64 42.25 13.76
C ARG A 139 -19.73 43.72 14.18
N ASP A 140 -19.92 44.62 13.23
CA ASP A 140 -20.35 45.97 13.59
C ASP A 140 -21.84 45.93 13.92
N ARG A 141 -22.15 46.33 15.15
CA ARG A 141 -23.51 46.55 15.64
C ARG A 141 -23.90 47.97 15.27
N THR A 142 -24.95 48.14 14.48
CA THR A 142 -25.66 49.42 14.38
C THR A 142 -26.51 49.62 15.64
N PRO A 143 -26.45 50.78 16.32
CA PRO A 143 -27.42 51.12 17.34
C PRO A 143 -28.59 51.87 16.70
N VAL A 144 -29.80 51.32 16.87
CA VAL A 144 -31.06 52.01 16.59
C VAL A 144 -31.54 52.66 17.88
N TYR A 145 -31.57 53.99 17.90
CA TYR A 145 -32.36 54.87 18.77
C TYR A 145 -32.22 56.29 18.18
N GLY A 146 -33.21 57.14 17.90
CA GLY A 146 -34.65 57.17 18.08
C GLY A 146 -35.07 58.66 17.89
N SER A 147 -36.16 58.89 17.16
CA SER A 147 -37.10 60.03 17.31
C SER A 147 -36.76 61.48 16.85
N LYS A 148 -37.79 62.06 16.18
CA LYS A 148 -38.37 63.43 16.27
C LYS A 148 -37.91 64.58 15.34
N TRP A 149 -38.79 64.82 14.34
CA TRP A 149 -39.50 66.06 13.95
C TRP A 149 -38.75 67.40 14.09
N ASN A 150 -38.48 68.05 12.95
CA ASN A 150 -39.11 69.31 12.50
C ASN A 150 -38.82 69.51 11.00
#